data_AF-L8JM02-F1
#
_entry.id   AF-L8JM02-F1
#
_cell.length_a   1.000
_cell.length_b   1.000
_cell.length_c   1.000
_cell.angle_alpha   90.00
_cell.angle_beta   90.00
_cell.angle_gamma   90.00
#
_symmetry.space_group_name_H-M   'P 1'
#
loop_
_entity.id
_entity.type
_entity.pdbx_description
1 polymer ?
#
loop_
_entity_poly.entity_id
_entity_poly.type
_entity_poly.pdbx_seq_one_letter_code
_entity_poly.pdbx_strand_id
1 'polypeptide(L)'
;MIITACSFPSGREKETLEREIAAIETDAQFTQYLIEIRTADQKYRQMEPQIQEKYGHDSQEYQDVWEMINLTDQQNLLKVELLLEKFGYPRKAAVGTSAAEVPWLIVHHAADYNLRVQYFSLFYSAWKDGNLSDDAFSLFLERMHIMKFDKYFSFPGPYKHEEKVEALIRKLGL
;
A
#
# COMPACT_ATOMS: atom_id res chain seq x y z
N MET A 1 22.15 -23.78 5.11
CA MET A 1 21.77 -22.45 5.62
C MET A 1 21.89 -21.48 4.45
N ILE A 2 20.84 -21.37 3.65
CA ILE A 2 20.79 -20.39 2.55
C ILE A 2 20.08 -19.19 3.14
N ILE A 3 20.82 -18.13 3.38
CA ILE A 3 20.26 -16.83 3.72
C ILE A 3 19.73 -16.28 2.39
N THR A 4 18.44 -16.43 2.11
CA THR A 4 17.78 -15.65 1.06
C THR A 4 17.78 -14.21 1.54
N ALA A 5 18.82 -13.48 1.18
CA ALA A 5 18.83 -12.03 1.29
C ALA A 5 17.68 -11.52 0.42
N CYS A 6 16.76 -10.76 1.00
CA CYS A 6 15.91 -9.85 0.24
C CYS A 6 16.83 -8.96 -0.59
N SER A 7 17.07 -9.34 -1.84
CA SER A 7 17.94 -8.61 -2.73
C SER A 7 17.15 -7.39 -3.18
N PHE A 8 17.57 -6.21 -2.71
CA PHE A 8 17.17 -4.94 -3.29
C PHE A 8 17.28 -5.03 -4.82
N PRO A 9 16.32 -4.45 -5.56
CA PRO A 9 16.30 -4.55 -7.01
C PRO A 9 17.64 -4.08 -7.55
N SER A 10 18.26 -4.92 -8.37
CA SER A 10 19.51 -4.56 -9.02
C SER A 10 19.30 -3.28 -9.84
N GLY A 11 20.35 -2.47 -10.07
CA GLY A 11 20.22 -1.26 -10.90
C GLY A 11 19.56 -1.53 -12.26
N ARG A 12 19.81 -2.72 -12.84
CA ARG A 12 19.17 -3.18 -14.08
C ARG A 12 17.66 -3.40 -13.96
N GLU A 13 17.18 -3.89 -12.82
CA GLU A 13 15.75 -4.11 -12.58
C GLU A 13 15.03 -2.78 -12.46
N LYS A 14 15.60 -1.83 -11.69
CA LYS A 14 15.06 -0.47 -11.59
C LYS A 14 15.00 0.22 -12.96
N GLU A 15 16.08 0.19 -13.74
CA GLU A 15 16.11 0.74 -15.11
C GLU A 15 15.04 0.11 -16.02
N THR A 16 14.71 -1.16 -15.81
CA THR A 16 13.68 -1.84 -16.60
C THR A 16 12.29 -1.34 -16.23
N LEU A 17 11.99 -1.24 -14.94
CA LEU A 17 10.73 -0.66 -14.44
C LEU A 17 10.56 0.80 -14.89
N GLU A 18 11.63 1.60 -14.82
CA GLU A 18 11.62 2.98 -15.29
C GLU A 18 11.26 3.08 -16.79
N ARG A 19 11.78 2.16 -17.63
CA ARG A 19 11.42 2.09 -19.05
C ARG A 19 9.97 1.67 -19.29
N GLU A 20 9.49 0.67 -18.56
CA GLU A 20 8.09 0.21 -18.65
C GLU A 20 7.13 1.34 -18.28
N ILE A 21 7.38 2.01 -17.16
CA ILE A 21 6.58 3.15 -16.68
C ILE A 21 6.72 4.34 -17.63
N ALA A 22 7.89 4.56 -18.22
CA ALA A 22 8.09 5.61 -19.20
C ALA A 22 7.19 5.47 -20.44
N ALA A 23 6.92 4.22 -20.86
CA ALA A 23 6.12 3.88 -22.02
C ALA A 23 4.59 3.94 -21.80
N ILE A 24 4.14 4.22 -20.58
CA ILE A 24 2.72 4.46 -20.29
C ILE A 24 2.35 5.87 -20.79
N GLU A 25 1.42 5.93 -21.75
CA GLU A 25 1.00 7.19 -22.41
C GLU A 25 -0.49 7.49 -22.22
N THR A 26 -1.29 6.51 -21.81
CA THR A 26 -2.75 6.64 -21.72
C THR A 26 -3.28 6.22 -20.35
N ASP A 27 -4.44 6.78 -19.97
CA ASP A 27 -5.15 6.40 -18.74
C ASP A 27 -5.49 4.89 -18.72
N ALA A 28 -5.75 4.29 -19.88
CA ALA A 28 -6.02 2.86 -20.00
C ALA A 28 -4.78 2.01 -19.66
N GLN A 29 -3.60 2.36 -20.18
CA GLN A 29 -2.34 1.70 -19.83
C GLN A 29 -1.99 1.90 -18.36
N PHE A 30 -2.19 3.12 -17.84
CA PHE A 30 -1.93 3.40 -16.43
C PHE A 30 -2.86 2.59 -15.51
N THR A 31 -4.16 2.55 -15.84
CA THR A 31 -5.14 1.72 -15.13
C THR A 31 -4.72 0.26 -15.14
N GLN A 32 -4.34 -0.28 -16.30
CA GLN A 32 -3.92 -1.67 -16.44
C GLN A 32 -2.70 -1.97 -15.56
N TYR A 33 -1.69 -1.11 -15.55
CA TYR A 33 -0.49 -1.29 -14.73
C TYR A 33 -0.81 -1.28 -13.22
N LEU A 34 -1.70 -0.39 -12.77
CA LEU A 34 -2.16 -0.36 -11.37
C LEU A 34 -2.91 -1.65 -11.00
N ILE A 35 -3.77 -2.17 -11.89
CA ILE A 35 -4.49 -3.42 -11.66
C ILE A 35 -3.53 -4.62 -11.60
N GLU A 36 -2.46 -4.63 -12.38
CA GLU A 36 -1.41 -5.66 -12.31
C GLU A 36 -0.68 -5.64 -10.96
N ILE A 37 -0.33 -4.46 -10.45
CA ILE A 37 0.23 -4.30 -9.09
C ILE A 37 -0.73 -4.87 -8.04
N ARG A 38 -2.02 -4.49 -8.10
CA ARG A 38 -3.04 -4.98 -7.17
C ARG A 38 -3.19 -6.50 -7.24
N THR A 39 -3.19 -7.05 -8.44
CA THR A 39 -3.31 -8.50 -8.66
C THR A 39 -2.12 -9.24 -8.07
N ALA A 40 -0.91 -8.71 -8.26
CA ALA A 40 0.30 -9.27 -7.66
C ALA A 40 0.25 -9.22 -6.13
N ASP A 41 -0.08 -8.07 -5.54
CA ASP A 41 -0.21 -7.89 -4.07
C ASP A 41 -1.20 -8.89 -3.45
N GLN A 42 -2.35 -9.09 -4.09
CA GLN A 42 -3.41 -9.92 -3.53
C GLN A 42 -3.17 -11.44 -3.72
N LYS A 43 -2.37 -11.85 -4.71
CA LYS A 43 -2.18 -13.27 -5.08
C LYS A 43 -1.77 -14.15 -3.90
N TYR A 44 -0.69 -13.80 -3.19
CA TYR A 44 -0.18 -14.61 -2.08
C TYR A 44 -0.94 -14.33 -0.78
N ARG A 45 -1.42 -13.10 -0.58
CA ARG A 45 -2.23 -12.72 0.58
C ARG A 45 -3.55 -13.50 0.65
N GLN A 46 -4.18 -13.80 -0.48
CA GLN A 46 -5.41 -14.59 -0.52
C GLN A 46 -5.19 -16.07 -0.16
N MET A 47 -3.95 -16.57 -0.29
CA MET A 47 -3.59 -17.94 0.08
C MET A 47 -3.27 -18.08 1.57
N GLU A 48 -2.80 -17.01 2.21
CA GLU A 48 -2.30 -17.01 3.59
C GLU A 48 -3.29 -17.60 4.61
N PRO A 49 -4.60 -17.23 4.63
CA PRO A 49 -5.52 -17.77 5.63
C PRO A 49 -5.71 -19.29 5.52
N GLN A 50 -5.78 -19.82 4.30
CA GLN A 50 -5.95 -21.26 4.06
C GLN A 50 -4.70 -22.04 4.47
N ILE A 51 -3.52 -21.45 4.24
CA ILE A 51 -2.24 -22.07 4.61
C ILE A 51 -2.05 -22.02 6.13
N GLN A 52 -2.40 -20.90 6.76
CA GLN A 52 -2.42 -20.77 8.22
C GLN A 52 -3.36 -21.81 8.85
N GLU A 53 -4.58 -21.95 8.34
CA GLU A 53 -5.57 -22.90 8.87
C GLU A 53 -5.09 -24.35 8.74
N LYS A 54 -4.44 -24.69 7.62
CA LYS A 54 -4.01 -26.06 7.32
C LYS A 54 -2.71 -26.46 8.00
N TYR A 55 -1.75 -25.55 8.11
CA TYR A 55 -0.38 -25.87 8.52
C TYR A 55 0.06 -25.16 9.81
N GLY A 56 -0.61 -24.08 10.21
CA GLY A 56 -0.28 -23.27 11.39
C GLY A 56 0.78 -22.18 11.13
N HIS A 57 0.88 -21.20 12.03
CA HIS A 57 1.78 -20.06 11.90
C HIS A 57 3.28 -20.43 11.93
N ASP A 58 3.63 -21.51 12.61
CA ASP A 58 5.03 -21.93 12.76
C ASP A 58 5.51 -22.83 11.62
N SER A 59 4.66 -23.12 10.63
CA SER A 59 4.97 -24.04 9.55
C SER A 59 5.88 -23.42 8.48
N GLN A 60 6.61 -24.27 7.75
CA GLN A 60 7.42 -23.82 6.63
C GLN A 60 6.55 -23.21 5.52
N GLU A 61 5.37 -23.78 5.24
CA GLU A 61 4.43 -23.27 4.24
C GLU A 61 3.94 -21.86 4.56
N TYR A 62 3.68 -21.57 5.84
CA TYR A 62 3.31 -20.23 6.28
C TYR A 62 4.46 -19.25 6.08
N GLN A 63 5.68 -19.65 6.47
CA GLN A 63 6.89 -18.84 6.27
C GLN A 63 7.17 -18.57 4.78
N ASP A 64 7.04 -19.57 3.92
CA ASP A 64 7.26 -19.46 2.47
C ASP A 64 6.27 -18.47 1.83
N VAL A 65 5.00 -18.50 2.23
CA VAL A 65 3.99 -17.55 1.73
C VAL A 65 4.32 -16.14 2.16
N TRP A 66 4.75 -15.94 3.41
CA TRP A 66 5.16 -14.63 3.90
C TRP A 66 6.43 -14.12 3.23
N GLU A 67 7.37 -14.99 2.87
CA GLU A 67 8.52 -14.60 2.04
C GLU A 67 8.04 -14.06 0.68
N MET A 68 7.08 -14.74 0.04
CA MET A 68 6.50 -14.28 -1.22
C MET A 68 5.71 -12.98 -1.09
N ILE A 69 4.95 -12.80 -0.01
CA ILE A 69 4.24 -11.54 0.30
C ILE A 69 5.25 -10.40 0.47
N ASN A 70 6.28 -10.59 1.30
CA ASN A 70 7.27 -9.57 1.60
C ASN A 70 8.09 -9.17 0.35
N LEU A 71 8.44 -10.14 -0.51
CA LEU A 71 9.11 -9.87 -1.77
C LEU A 71 8.19 -9.06 -2.72
N THR A 72 6.92 -9.45 -2.81
CA THR A 72 5.92 -8.77 -3.64
C THR A 72 5.68 -7.34 -3.16
N ASP A 73 5.61 -7.12 -1.85
CA ASP A 73 5.43 -5.79 -1.24
C ASP A 73 6.58 -4.85 -1.59
N GLN A 74 7.83 -5.32 -1.51
CA GLN A 74 9.00 -4.52 -1.86
C GLN A 74 9.00 -4.14 -3.35
N GLN A 75 8.71 -5.11 -4.22
CA GLN A 75 8.64 -4.86 -5.68
C GLN A 75 7.51 -3.90 -6.04
N ASN A 76 6.33 -4.09 -5.45
CA ASN A 76 5.17 -3.24 -5.71
C ASN A 76 5.36 -1.85 -5.14
N LEU A 77 6.03 -1.71 -3.98
CA LEU A 77 6.36 -0.40 -3.44
C LEU A 77 7.18 0.38 -4.45
N LEU A 78 8.31 -0.17 -4.94
CA LEU A 78 9.15 0.49 -5.95
C LEU A 78 8.35 0.91 -7.20
N LYS A 79 7.48 0.04 -7.72
CA LYS A 79 6.62 0.37 -8.86
C LYS A 79 5.70 1.55 -8.56
N VAL A 80 5.07 1.56 -7.37
CA VAL A 80 4.19 2.66 -6.94
C VAL A 80 4.99 3.95 -6.78
N GLU A 81 6.20 3.94 -6.23
CA GLU A 81 7.02 5.14 -6.10
C GLU A 81 7.29 5.77 -7.47
N LEU A 82 7.73 4.95 -8.44
CA LEU A 82 8.02 5.40 -9.81
C LEU A 82 6.77 5.90 -10.54
N LEU A 83 5.61 5.25 -10.35
CA LEU A 83 4.34 5.71 -10.93
C LEU A 83 3.91 7.05 -10.33
N LEU A 84 4.01 7.21 -9.01
CA LEU A 84 3.66 8.45 -8.33
C LEU A 84 4.61 9.60 -8.70
N GLU A 85 5.90 9.32 -8.88
CA GLU A 85 6.88 10.30 -9.38
C GLU A 85 6.52 10.82 -10.77
N LYS A 86 6.10 9.92 -11.68
CA LYS A 86 5.77 10.29 -13.06
C LYS A 86 4.38 10.93 -13.21
N PHE A 87 3.36 10.39 -12.53
CA PHE A 87 1.96 10.71 -12.79
C PHE A 87 1.25 11.44 -11.65
N GLY A 88 1.87 11.50 -10.46
CA GLY A 88 1.16 11.87 -9.24
C GLY A 88 0.12 10.82 -8.82
N TYR A 89 -0.76 11.20 -7.89
CA TYR A 89 -1.80 10.29 -7.42
C TYR A 89 -2.85 10.02 -8.51
N PRO A 90 -3.25 8.76 -8.76
CA PRO A 90 -4.22 8.46 -9.82
C PRO A 90 -5.58 9.12 -9.56
N ARG A 91 -6.11 9.78 -10.59
CA ARG A 91 -7.44 10.40 -10.51
C ARG A 91 -8.51 9.34 -10.64
N LYS A 92 -9.36 9.18 -9.63
CA LYS A 92 -10.46 8.19 -9.63
C LYS A 92 -11.37 8.30 -10.85
N ALA A 93 -11.62 9.52 -11.31
CA ALA A 93 -12.45 9.76 -12.51
C ALA A 93 -11.82 9.22 -13.81
N ALA A 94 -10.49 9.08 -13.87
CA ALA A 94 -9.76 8.59 -15.04
C ALA A 94 -9.56 7.07 -15.00
N VAL A 95 -9.20 6.52 -13.82
CA VAL A 95 -8.78 5.12 -13.69
C VAL A 95 -9.78 4.22 -12.95
N GLY A 96 -10.85 4.79 -12.40
CA GLY A 96 -11.80 4.09 -11.54
C GLY A 96 -11.29 3.86 -10.11
N THR A 97 -12.20 3.47 -9.21
CA THR A 97 -11.90 3.33 -7.77
C THR A 97 -10.82 2.29 -7.49
N SER A 98 -10.93 1.10 -8.11
CA SER A 98 -10.02 -0.03 -7.82
C SER A 98 -8.55 0.29 -8.10
N ALA A 99 -8.28 0.99 -9.21
CA ALA A 99 -6.95 1.42 -9.60
C ALA A 99 -6.48 2.63 -8.78
N ALA A 100 -7.38 3.59 -8.50
CA ALA A 100 -7.02 4.78 -7.73
C ALA A 100 -6.60 4.49 -6.28
N GLU A 101 -7.06 3.38 -5.69
CA GLU A 101 -6.66 2.97 -4.34
C GLU A 101 -5.34 2.19 -4.29
N VAL A 102 -4.75 1.80 -5.42
CA VAL A 102 -3.54 0.96 -5.44
C VAL A 102 -2.34 1.60 -4.73
N PRO A 103 -2.02 2.90 -4.94
CA PRO A 103 -0.91 3.50 -4.22
C PRO A 103 -1.10 3.47 -2.70
N TRP A 104 -2.32 3.76 -2.23
CA TRP A 104 -2.67 3.62 -0.82
C TRP A 104 -2.50 2.18 -0.33
N LEU A 105 -3.01 1.19 -1.07
CA LEU A 105 -2.97 -0.22 -0.67
C LEU A 105 -1.53 -0.68 -0.41
N ILE A 106 -0.62 -0.39 -1.35
CA ILE A 106 0.78 -0.81 -1.26
C ILE A 106 1.50 -0.11 -0.10
N VAL A 107 1.37 1.22 0.03
CA VAL A 107 1.99 1.95 1.15
C VAL A 107 1.34 1.57 2.49
N HIS A 108 0.05 1.25 2.50
CA HIS A 108 -0.67 0.76 3.69
C HIS A 108 -0.16 -0.62 4.14
N HIS A 109 0.41 -1.43 3.26
CA HIS A 109 1.03 -2.71 3.62
C HIS A 109 2.46 -2.56 4.13
N ALA A 110 3.15 -1.46 3.84
CA ALA A 110 4.54 -1.26 4.25
C ALA A 110 4.73 -1.31 5.78
N ALA A 111 5.75 -2.06 6.22
CA ALA A 111 6.07 -2.20 7.64
C ALA A 111 6.71 -0.93 8.26
N ASP A 112 7.30 -0.06 7.44
CA ASP A 112 7.98 1.15 7.91
C ASP A 112 6.99 2.28 8.20
N TYR A 113 6.99 2.76 9.45
CA TYR A 113 6.19 3.92 9.87
C TYR A 113 6.64 5.21 9.17
N ASN A 114 7.94 5.42 8.99
CA ASN A 114 8.48 6.66 8.43
C ASN A 114 8.12 6.80 6.95
N LEU A 115 8.11 5.70 6.20
CA LEU A 115 7.59 5.67 4.84
C LEU A 115 6.13 6.16 4.80
N ARG A 116 5.27 5.68 5.71
CA ARG A 116 3.88 6.14 5.80
C ARG A 116 3.78 7.64 6.10
N VAL A 117 4.65 8.16 6.97
CA VAL A 117 4.73 9.61 7.23
C VAL A 117 5.11 10.38 5.96
N GLN A 118 6.06 9.88 5.17
CA GLN A 118 6.46 10.52 3.90
C GLN A 118 5.30 10.61 2.90
N TYR A 119 4.45 9.58 2.83
CA TYR A 119 3.29 9.56 1.94
C TYR A 119 2.02 10.24 2.51
N PHE A 120 2.03 10.66 3.78
CA PHE A 120 0.86 11.26 4.42
C PHE A 120 0.30 12.44 3.63
N SER A 121 1.14 13.42 3.27
CA SER A 121 0.69 14.63 2.57
C SER A 121 0.04 14.33 1.23
N LEU A 122 0.58 13.35 0.49
CA LEU A 122 0.02 12.90 -0.79
C LEU A 122 -1.36 12.26 -0.59
N PHE A 123 -1.49 11.35 0.38
CA PHE A 123 -2.76 10.67 0.66
C PHE A 123 -3.81 11.59 1.26
N TYR A 124 -3.39 12.55 2.07
CA TYR A 124 -4.28 13.60 2.56
C TYR A 124 -4.86 14.42 1.40
N SER A 125 -4.03 14.86 0.46
CA SER A 125 -4.50 15.55 -0.75
C SER A 125 -5.44 14.66 -1.58
N ALA A 126 -5.04 13.41 -1.84
CA ALA A 126 -5.87 12.47 -2.61
C ALA A 126 -7.23 12.23 -1.97
N TRP A 127 -7.29 12.13 -0.64
CA TRP A 127 -8.53 12.03 0.12
C TRP A 127 -9.38 13.30 0.00
N LYS A 128 -8.78 14.48 0.21
CA LYS A 128 -9.48 15.77 0.05
C LYS A 128 -10.05 15.98 -1.36
N ASP A 129 -9.37 15.46 -2.37
CA ASP A 129 -9.79 15.53 -3.78
C ASP A 129 -10.76 14.40 -4.18
N GLY A 130 -11.10 13.49 -3.26
CA GLY A 130 -12.02 12.38 -3.50
C GLY A 130 -11.43 11.25 -4.36
N ASN A 131 -10.11 11.21 -4.54
CA ASN A 131 -9.37 10.16 -5.25
C ASN A 131 -9.02 8.96 -4.35
N LEU A 132 -9.06 9.16 -3.02
CA LEU A 132 -8.94 8.11 -2.00
C LEU A 132 -10.20 8.12 -1.12
N SER A 133 -10.73 6.94 -0.79
CA SER A 133 -11.97 6.81 0.00
C SER A 133 -11.77 7.15 1.49
N ASP A 134 -12.85 7.53 2.17
CA ASP A 134 -12.85 7.82 3.61
C ASP A 134 -12.38 6.62 4.43
N ASP A 135 -12.84 5.42 4.07
CA ASP A 135 -12.49 4.17 4.73
C ASP A 135 -11.00 3.85 4.56
N ALA A 136 -10.46 3.99 3.34
CA ALA A 136 -9.05 3.76 3.08
C ALA A 136 -8.16 4.75 3.87
N PHE A 137 -8.48 6.04 3.83
CA PHE A 137 -7.69 7.05 4.55
C PHE A 137 -7.80 6.88 6.08
N SER A 138 -8.99 6.57 6.60
CA SER A 138 -9.18 6.27 8.02
C SER A 138 -8.35 5.06 8.45
N LEU A 139 -8.40 3.96 7.68
CA LEU A 139 -7.67 2.73 7.98
C LEU A 139 -6.14 2.95 7.94
N PHE A 140 -5.66 3.83 7.03
CA PHE A 140 -4.25 4.24 7.00
C PHE A 140 -3.82 4.90 8.32
N LEU A 141 -4.57 5.90 8.76
CA LEU A 141 -4.27 6.65 9.98
C LEU A 141 -4.42 5.78 11.24
N GLU A 142 -5.41 4.89 11.28
CA GLU A 142 -5.59 3.94 12.39
C GLU A 142 -4.43 2.96 12.47
N ARG A 143 -3.97 2.42 11.34
CA ARG A 143 -2.79 1.54 11.31
C ARG A 143 -1.55 2.28 11.78
N MET A 144 -1.36 3.54 11.35
CA MET A 144 -0.28 4.40 11.88
C MET A 144 -0.40 4.63 13.39
N HIS A 145 -1.62 4.78 13.92
CA HIS A 145 -1.85 4.95 15.35
C HIS A 145 -1.48 3.68 16.13
N ILE A 146 -1.86 2.51 15.63
CA ILE A 146 -1.46 1.22 16.21
C ILE A 146 0.06 1.09 16.20
N MET A 147 0.72 1.36 15.08
CA MET A 147 2.19 1.27 14.97
C MET A 147 2.92 2.22 15.94
N LYS A 148 2.37 3.42 16.18
CA LYS A 148 3.01 4.44 17.03
C LYS A 148 2.73 4.26 18.52
N PHE A 149 1.54 3.79 18.87
CA PHE A 149 1.04 3.78 20.26
C PHE A 149 0.70 2.40 20.81
N ASP A 150 0.85 1.34 19.99
CA ASP A 150 0.54 -0.04 20.33
C ASP A 150 -0.89 -0.23 20.85
N LYS A 151 -1.84 0.53 20.29
CA LYS A 151 -3.25 0.48 20.67
C LYS A 151 -4.16 0.99 19.57
N TYR A 152 -5.39 0.50 19.56
CA TYR A 152 -6.45 1.03 18.70
C TYR A 152 -6.82 2.46 19.11
N PHE A 153 -7.22 3.26 18.12
CA PHE A 153 -7.76 4.59 18.36
C PHE A 153 -9.19 4.47 18.89
N SER A 154 -9.45 5.04 20.07
CA SER A 154 -10.80 5.11 20.64
C SER A 154 -11.40 6.47 20.35
N PHE A 155 -12.58 6.49 19.73
CA PHE A 155 -13.31 7.71 19.44
C PHE A 155 -14.80 7.54 19.81
N PRO A 156 -15.35 8.38 20.71
CA PRO A 156 -16.75 8.26 21.13
C PRO A 156 -17.70 8.56 19.96
N GLY A 157 -18.84 7.86 19.92
CA GLY A 157 -19.83 7.99 18.83
C GLY A 157 -21.05 8.84 19.18
N PRO A 158 -21.95 9.09 18.20
CA PRO A 158 -21.71 9.00 16.75
C PRO A 158 -20.80 10.13 16.26
N TYR A 159 -20.05 9.92 15.18
CA TYR A 159 -19.10 10.89 14.63
C TYR A 159 -19.20 11.00 13.10
N LYS A 160 -18.73 12.13 12.56
CA LYS A 160 -18.45 12.28 11.13
C LYS A 160 -17.04 11.77 10.81
N HIS A 161 -16.83 11.20 9.63
CA HIS A 161 -15.53 10.66 9.23
C HIS A 161 -14.41 11.70 9.34
N GLU A 162 -14.69 12.94 8.95
CA GLU A 162 -13.75 14.05 9.03
C GLU A 162 -13.32 14.34 10.48
N GLU A 163 -14.24 14.28 11.45
CA GLU A 163 -13.94 14.54 12.87
C GLU A 163 -12.96 13.50 13.42
N LYS A 164 -13.14 12.24 13.05
CA LYS A 164 -12.25 11.13 13.43
C LYS A 164 -10.89 11.25 12.75
N VAL A 165 -10.88 11.54 11.45
CA VAL A 165 -9.64 11.75 10.67
C VAL A 165 -8.81 12.87 11.27
N GLU A 166 -9.43 14.02 11.56
CA GLU A 166 -8.72 15.13 12.20
C GLU A 166 -8.20 14.78 13.60
N ALA A 167 -8.97 14.03 14.39
CA ALA A 167 -8.53 13.59 15.70
C ALA A 167 -7.33 12.64 15.63
N LEU A 168 -7.31 11.73 14.65
CA LEU A 168 -6.18 10.85 14.35
C LEU A 168 -4.95 11.64 13.91
N ILE A 169 -5.09 12.59 12.98
CA ILE A 169 -4.00 13.46 12.50
C ILE A 169 -3.38 14.21 13.69
N ARG A 170 -4.21 14.88 14.51
CA ARG A 170 -3.76 15.57 15.73
C ARG A 170 -3.03 14.63 16.69
N LYS A 171 -3.54 13.40 16.86
CA LYS A 171 -2.95 12.40 17.77
C LYS A 171 -1.60 11.88 17.26
N LEU A 172 -1.47 11.72 15.94
CA LEU A 172 -0.27 11.26 15.27
C LEU A 172 0.80 12.34 15.16
N GLY A 173 0.42 13.62 15.25
CA GLY A 173 1.33 14.75 15.05
C GLY A 173 1.72 14.91 13.58
N LEU A 174 0.76 14.69 12.68
CA LEU A 174 0.86 14.87 11.23
C LEU A 174 0.22 16.19 10.79
#